data_AF-A0A329XH74-F1
#
_entry.id   AF-A0A329XH74-F1
#
_cell.length_a   1.000
_cell.length_b   1.000
_cell.length_c   1.000
_cell.angle_alpha   90.00
_cell.angle_beta   90.00
_cell.angle_gamma   90.00
#
_symmetry.space_group_name_H-M   'P 1'
#
loop_
_entity.id
_entity.type
_entity.pdbx_description
1 polymer ?
#
loop_
_entity_poly.entity_id
_entity_poly.type
_entity_poly.pdbx_seq_one_letter_code
_entity_poly.pdbx_strand_id
1 'polypeptide(L)'
;MIALATDITWKYVDRREAAIKAMRDYSTIETILNNTENDLNRIAEDAPVPAQPRLDGVPAAGLNPHASEERIVAHLERIDNRQRRYLQAREYMNWFVPAWRALTDDERWILETCFLTNDSEASSGSPIQRVCEHFLVERSSAYRRRSAALEHLATLLYGK
;
A
#
# COMPACT_ATOMS: atom_id res chain seq x y z
N MET A 1 21.55 -18.73 13.80
CA MET A 1 22.17 -17.71 12.92
C MET A 1 22.26 -18.31 11.53
N ILE A 2 21.26 -18.07 10.66
CA ILE A 2 21.29 -18.48 9.25
C ILE A 2 21.03 -17.22 8.44
N ALA A 3 22.11 -16.60 7.97
CA ALA A 3 22.10 -15.46 7.07
C ALA A 3 22.80 -15.90 5.79
N LEU A 4 22.12 -16.67 4.93
CA LEU A 4 22.61 -17.04 3.60
C LEU A 4 21.41 -17.25 2.66
N ALA A 5 20.66 -16.18 2.40
CA ALA A 5 19.80 -16.09 1.22
C ALA A 5 19.56 -14.63 0.84
N THR A 6 20.54 -13.76 1.07
CA THR A 6 20.51 -12.42 0.50
C THR A 6 21.27 -12.44 -0.82
N ASP A 7 20.65 -11.83 -1.82
CA ASP A 7 21.35 -10.85 -2.62
C ASP A 7 21.90 -11.22 -4.01
N ILE A 8 21.23 -12.09 -4.78
CA ILE A 8 21.46 -12.14 -6.25
C ILE A 8 20.20 -11.78 -7.05
N THR A 9 19.01 -12.11 -6.55
CA THR A 9 17.74 -11.86 -7.25
C THR A 9 17.46 -10.38 -7.50
N TRP A 10 17.80 -9.49 -6.55
CA TRP A 10 17.64 -8.03 -6.70
C TRP A 10 18.47 -7.41 -7.83
N LYS A 11 19.58 -8.03 -8.26
CA LYS A 11 20.36 -7.56 -9.42
C LYS A 11 19.60 -7.73 -10.73
N TYR A 12 18.67 -8.67 -10.79
CA TYR A 12 17.88 -9.00 -11.97
C TYR A 12 16.42 -8.51 -11.87
N VAL A 13 16.04 -7.91 -10.74
CA VAL A 13 14.76 -7.21 -10.62
C VAL A 13 14.83 -5.94 -11.44
N ASP A 14 13.88 -5.75 -12.36
CA ASP A 14 13.68 -4.47 -13.03
C ASP A 14 13.25 -3.43 -11.98
N ARG A 15 14.22 -2.64 -11.52
CA ARG A 15 14.01 -1.62 -10.49
C ARG A 15 13.07 -0.51 -10.96
N ARG A 16 13.01 -0.25 -12.27
CA ARG A 16 12.11 0.74 -12.84
C ARG A 16 10.67 0.26 -12.75
N GLU A 17 10.43 -1.00 -13.12
CA GLU A 17 9.11 -1.62 -13.01
C GLU A 17 8.68 -1.71 -11.53
N ALA A 18 9.59 -2.11 -10.65
CA ALA A 18 9.34 -2.15 -9.21
C ALA A 18 8.99 -0.76 -8.64
N ALA A 19 9.69 0.30 -9.08
CA ALA A 19 9.39 1.68 -8.68
C ALA A 19 8.03 2.16 -9.18
N ILE A 20 7.64 1.82 -10.43
CA ILE A 20 6.31 2.14 -10.96
C ILE A 20 5.23 1.45 -10.12
N LYS A 21 5.42 0.17 -9.80
CA LYS A 21 4.48 -0.59 -8.97
C LYS A 21 4.36 0.01 -7.58
N ALA A 22 5.50 0.28 -6.93
CA ALA A 22 5.51 0.93 -5.62
C ALA A 22 4.73 2.24 -5.68
N MET A 23 5.02 3.11 -6.65
CA MET A 23 4.32 4.39 -6.80
C MET A 23 2.80 4.24 -7.00
N ARG A 24 2.33 3.22 -7.72
CA ARG A 24 0.89 2.94 -7.86
C ARG A 24 0.26 2.41 -6.57
N ASP A 25 1.00 1.62 -5.80
CA ASP A 25 0.54 1.09 -4.52
C ASP A 25 0.44 2.20 -3.45
N TYR A 26 1.17 3.31 -3.60
CA TYR A 26 1.16 4.44 -2.66
C TYR A 26 -0.24 4.96 -2.36
N SER A 27 -1.08 5.21 -3.38
CA SER A 27 -2.45 5.70 -3.20
C SER A 27 -3.32 4.71 -2.44
N THR A 28 -3.16 3.41 -2.71
CA THR A 28 -3.88 2.34 -2.01
C THR A 28 -3.44 2.29 -0.54
N ILE A 29 -2.15 2.38 -0.26
CA ILE A 29 -1.61 2.29 1.10
C ILE A 29 -1.96 3.54 1.92
N GLU A 30 -2.02 4.72 1.28
CA GLU A 30 -2.51 5.95 1.91
C GLU A 30 -3.96 5.80 2.36
N THR A 31 -4.84 5.23 1.52
CA THR A 31 -6.23 4.95 1.92
C THR A 31 -6.33 3.94 3.06
N ILE A 32 -5.44 2.94 3.10
CA ILE A 32 -5.39 1.97 4.21
C ILE A 32 -5.08 2.71 5.52
N LEU A 33 -4.06 3.56 5.55
CA LEU A 33 -3.69 4.31 6.76
C LEU A 33 -4.83 5.20 7.25
N ASN A 34 -5.46 5.96 6.35
CA ASN A 34 -6.55 6.87 6.70
C ASN A 34 -7.79 6.14 7.24
N ASN A 35 -8.08 4.93 6.73
CA ASN A 35 -9.24 4.15 7.15
C ASN A 35 -8.98 3.25 8.37
N THR A 36 -7.73 2.95 8.70
CA THR A 36 -7.42 1.96 9.74
C THR A 36 -7.82 2.41 11.14
N GLU A 37 -7.70 3.70 11.48
CA GLU A 37 -8.13 4.19 12.80
C GLU A 37 -9.63 4.00 13.01
N ASN A 38 -10.43 4.32 11.98
CA ASN A 38 -11.87 4.07 11.98
C ASN A 38 -12.21 2.57 12.01
N ASP A 39 -11.46 1.74 11.29
CA ASP A 39 -11.66 0.29 11.28
C ASP A 39 -11.35 -0.35 12.64
N LEU A 40 -10.28 0.08 13.32
CA LEU A 40 -9.92 -0.43 14.65
C LEU A 40 -10.96 -0.05 15.71
N ASN A 41 -11.46 1.19 15.67
CA ASN A 41 -12.52 1.65 16.57
C ASN A 41 -13.80 0.84 16.37
N ARG A 42 -14.22 0.62 15.11
CA ARG A 42 -15.38 -0.22 14.78
C ARG A 42 -15.23 -1.66 15.26
N ILE A 43 -14.03 -2.23 15.15
CA ILE A 43 -13.77 -3.58 15.64
C ILE A 43 -13.85 -3.62 17.16
N ALA A 44 -13.36 -2.60 17.86
CA ALA A 44 -13.47 -2.52 19.31
C ALA A 44 -14.92 -2.42 19.79
N GLU A 45 -15.78 -1.67 19.07
CA GLU A 45 -17.21 -1.54 19.36
C GLU A 45 -17.99 -2.86 19.15
N ASP A 46 -17.56 -3.67 18.18
CA ASP A 46 -18.18 -4.96 17.81
C ASP A 46 -17.57 -6.16 18.57
N ALA A 47 -17.04 -5.93 19.78
CA ALA A 47 -16.44 -6.97 20.60
C ALA A 47 -17.50 -8.01 21.06
N PRO A 48 -17.30 -9.32 20.81
CA PRO A 48 -18.24 -10.33 21.24
C PRO A 48 -18.24 -10.44 22.77
N VAL A 49 -19.44 -10.39 23.36
CA VAL A 49 -19.61 -10.66 24.79
C VAL A 49 -19.57 -12.18 25.01
N PRO A 50 -18.83 -12.67 26.02
CA PRO A 50 -18.86 -14.10 26.36
C PRO A 50 -20.29 -14.55 26.67
N ALA A 51 -20.67 -15.72 26.14
CA ALA A 51 -21.99 -16.26 26.36
C ALA A 51 -22.21 -16.53 27.85
N GLN A 52 -23.34 -16.06 28.39
CA GLN A 52 -23.70 -16.32 29.77
C GLN A 52 -24.25 -17.75 29.92
N PRO A 53 -23.84 -18.50 30.96
CA PRO A 53 -24.44 -19.80 31.25
C PRO A 53 -25.94 -19.62 31.52
N ARG A 54 -26.78 -20.36 30.78
CA ARG A 54 -28.22 -20.46 31.08
C ARG A 54 -28.40 -21.47 32.21
N LEU A 55 -28.82 -21.01 33.38
CA LEU A 55 -29.06 -21.81 34.59
C LEU A 55 -30.47 -22.42 34.60
N ASP A 56 -30.94 -22.85 33.42
CA ASP A 56 -32.35 -23.20 33.20
C ASP A 56 -32.58 -24.73 33.38
N GLY A 57 -31.52 -25.48 33.69
CA GLY A 57 -31.56 -26.94 33.93
C GLY A 57 -31.77 -27.81 32.67
N VAL A 58 -32.01 -27.19 31.52
CA VAL A 58 -32.21 -27.90 30.24
C VAL A 58 -30.88 -28.01 29.49
N PRO A 59 -30.39 -29.22 29.15
CA PRO A 59 -29.24 -29.36 28.28
C PRO A 59 -29.57 -28.79 26.90
N ALA A 60 -28.72 -27.91 26.37
CA ALA A 60 -28.88 -27.32 25.04
C ALA A 60 -28.58 -28.39 23.97
N ALA A 61 -29.52 -29.30 23.74
CA ALA A 61 -29.41 -30.34 22.73
C ALA A 61 -29.27 -29.69 21.34
N GLY A 62 -28.09 -29.83 20.73
CA GLY A 62 -27.80 -29.36 19.36
C GLY A 62 -27.08 -28.00 19.23
N LEU A 63 -26.70 -27.34 20.33
CA LEU A 63 -25.85 -26.13 20.27
C LEU A 63 -24.36 -26.49 20.36
N ASN A 64 -23.53 -25.89 19.49
CA ASN A 64 -22.07 -25.97 19.60
C ASN A 64 -21.61 -25.31 20.91
N PRO A 65 -21.04 -26.05 21.87
CA PRO A 65 -20.58 -25.51 23.15
C PRO A 65 -19.41 -24.53 23.00
N HIS A 66 -18.66 -24.59 21.91
CA HIS A 66 -17.53 -23.70 21.61
C HIS A 66 -17.94 -22.46 20.80
N ALA A 67 -19.22 -22.27 20.49
CA ALA A 67 -19.66 -21.17 19.62
C ALA A 67 -19.33 -19.76 20.16
N SER A 68 -19.20 -19.58 21.48
CA SER A 68 -18.71 -18.31 22.05
C SER A 68 -17.19 -18.15 21.90
N GLU A 69 -16.44 -19.23 22.10
CA GLU A 69 -14.99 -19.24 21.95
C GLU A 69 -14.59 -19.01 20.48
N GLU A 70 -15.24 -19.69 19.54
CA GLU A 70 -15.05 -19.49 18.10
C GLU A 70 -15.29 -18.03 17.68
N ARG A 71 -16.31 -17.37 18.23
CA ARG A 71 -16.59 -15.95 17.98
C ARG A 71 -15.49 -15.03 18.52
N ILE A 72 -14.99 -15.32 19.73
CA ILE A 72 -13.89 -14.56 20.33
C ILE A 72 -12.61 -14.74 19.52
N VAL A 73 -12.28 -15.98 19.12
CA VAL A 73 -11.09 -16.27 18.30
C VAL A 73 -11.16 -15.56 16.96
N ALA A 74 -12.29 -15.67 16.23
CA ALA A 74 -12.46 -14.99 14.95
C ALA A 74 -12.36 -13.45 15.09
N HIS A 75 -12.84 -12.90 16.20
CA HIS A 75 -12.71 -11.48 16.48
C HIS A 75 -11.26 -11.06 16.75
N LEU A 76 -10.49 -11.85 17.52
CA LEU A 76 -9.07 -11.61 17.76
C LEU A 76 -8.25 -11.70 16.47
N GLU A 77 -8.53 -12.68 15.61
CA GLU A 77 -7.92 -12.80 14.29
C GLU A 77 -8.20 -11.57 13.42
N ARG A 78 -9.42 -11.03 13.50
CA ARG A 78 -9.80 -9.79 12.79
C ARG A 78 -8.99 -8.58 13.27
N ILE A 79 -8.81 -8.43 14.59
CA ILE A 79 -7.96 -7.36 15.17
C ILE A 79 -6.51 -7.51 14.70
N ASP A 80 -5.94 -8.70 14.87
CA ASP A 80 -4.54 -8.95 14.54
C ASP A 80 -4.27 -8.76 13.04
N ASN A 81 -5.14 -9.25 12.15
CA ASN A 81 -5.02 -9.02 10.71
C ASN A 81 -5.02 -7.51 10.36
N ARG A 82 -5.84 -6.71 11.04
CA ARG A 82 -5.89 -5.26 10.83
C ARG A 82 -4.64 -4.56 11.34
N GLN A 83 -4.17 -4.93 12.54
CA GLN A 83 -2.92 -4.40 13.09
C GLN A 83 -1.72 -4.73 12.20
N ARG A 84 -1.63 -5.96 11.67
CA ARG A 84 -0.57 -6.35 10.72
C ARG A 84 -0.61 -5.51 9.45
N ARG A 85 -1.79 -5.32 8.84
CA ARG A 85 -1.93 -4.47 7.64
C ARG A 85 -1.55 -3.02 7.91
N TYR A 86 -1.89 -2.48 9.08
CA TYR A 86 -1.48 -1.14 9.50
C TYR A 86 0.04 -1.01 9.62
N LEU A 87 0.69 -1.96 10.29
CA LEU A 87 2.14 -1.95 10.45
C LEU A 87 2.85 -2.07 9.09
N GLN A 88 2.39 -2.96 8.21
CA GLN A 88 2.90 -3.07 6.85
C GLN A 88 2.75 -1.76 6.06
N ALA A 89 1.59 -1.11 6.16
CA ALA A 89 1.35 0.18 5.52
C ALA A 89 2.30 1.27 6.05
N ARG A 90 2.54 1.30 7.37
CA ARG A 90 3.49 2.23 7.99
C ARG A 90 4.93 1.97 7.56
N GLU A 91 5.36 0.71 7.54
CA GLU A 91 6.69 0.33 7.07
C GLU A 91 6.89 0.74 5.62
N TYR A 92 5.90 0.48 4.77
CA TYR A 92 5.91 0.93 3.39
C TYR A 92 6.05 2.47 3.31
N MET A 93 5.25 3.23 4.05
CA MET A 93 5.32 4.71 4.01
C MET A 93 6.67 5.23 4.51
N ASN A 94 7.22 4.64 5.57
CA ASN A 94 8.54 5.01 6.08
C ASN A 94 9.65 4.76 5.06
N TRP A 95 9.49 3.78 4.17
CA TRP A 95 10.42 3.49 3.09
C TRP A 95 10.19 4.37 1.85
N PHE A 96 8.93 4.54 1.42
CA PHE A 96 8.59 5.22 0.16
C PHE A 96 8.58 6.75 0.28
N VAL A 97 7.97 7.31 1.33
CA VAL A 97 7.75 8.77 1.46
C VAL A 97 9.06 9.56 1.46
N PRO A 98 10.14 9.13 2.15
CA PRO A 98 11.41 9.85 2.07
C PRO A 98 11.99 9.89 0.66
N ALA A 99 11.93 8.78 -0.07
CA ALA A 99 12.38 8.70 -1.46
C ALA A 99 11.54 9.60 -2.38
N TRP A 100 10.21 9.55 -2.24
CA TRP A 100 9.30 10.40 -3.02
C TRP A 100 9.52 11.90 -2.76
N ARG A 101 9.79 12.28 -1.50
CA ARG A 101 10.06 13.67 -1.12
C ARG A 101 11.44 14.17 -1.54
N ALA A 102 12.40 13.28 -1.75
CA ALA A 102 13.75 13.66 -2.21
C ALA A 102 13.79 14.04 -3.70
N LEU A 103 12.80 13.61 -4.48
CA LEU A 103 12.62 14.09 -5.86
C LEU A 103 12.33 15.60 -5.90
N THR A 104 12.64 16.23 -7.02
CA THR A 104 12.20 17.59 -7.33
C THR A 104 10.70 17.64 -7.63
N ASP A 105 10.09 18.83 -7.54
CA ASP A 105 8.69 19.02 -7.91
C ASP A 105 8.43 18.64 -9.38
N ASP A 106 9.36 19.01 -10.28
CA ASP A 106 9.30 18.64 -11.70
C ASP A 106 9.30 17.12 -11.90
N GLU A 107 10.18 16.40 -11.20
CA GLU A 107 10.26 14.94 -11.30
C GLU A 107 8.97 14.28 -10.78
N ARG A 108 8.46 14.70 -9.62
CA ARG A 108 7.18 14.21 -9.08
C ARG A 108 6.05 14.46 -10.06
N TRP A 109 5.93 15.68 -10.58
CA TRP A 109 4.87 16.05 -11.51
C TRP A 109 4.92 15.22 -12.81
N ILE A 110 6.12 14.97 -13.35
CA ILE A 110 6.30 14.10 -14.52
C ILE A 110 5.84 12.68 -14.22
N LEU A 111 6.24 12.13 -13.07
CA LEU A 111 5.88 10.76 -12.68
C LEU A 111 4.38 10.61 -12.42
N GLU A 112 3.76 11.55 -11.72
CA GLU A 112 2.31 11.61 -11.50
C GLU A 112 1.54 11.66 -12.83
N THR A 113 1.97 12.56 -13.72
CA THR A 113 1.36 12.71 -15.06
C THR A 113 1.49 11.44 -15.89
N CYS A 114 2.65 10.76 -15.83
CA CYS A 114 2.95 9.62 -16.69
C CYS A 114 2.42 8.28 -16.17
N PHE A 115 2.27 8.10 -14.85
CA PHE A 115 2.05 6.78 -14.26
C PHE A 115 0.88 6.71 -13.27
N LEU A 116 0.41 7.84 -12.75
CA LEU A 116 -0.65 7.92 -11.74
C LEU A 116 -1.94 8.58 -12.23
N THR A 117 -1.90 9.35 -13.33
CA THR A 117 -3.13 9.86 -13.94
C THR A 117 -3.97 8.69 -14.48
N ASN A 118 -5.23 8.63 -14.09
CA ASN A 118 -6.17 7.60 -14.56
C ASN A 118 -6.57 7.85 -16.03
N ASP A 119 -6.87 6.78 -16.77
CA ASP A 119 -7.28 6.85 -18.18
C ASP A 119 -8.52 7.75 -18.41
N SER A 120 -9.35 7.97 -17.38
CA SER A 120 -10.51 8.86 -17.41
C SER A 120 -10.14 10.33 -17.62
N GLU A 121 -9.01 10.77 -17.05
CA GLU A 121 -8.47 12.13 -17.19
C GLU A 121 -7.55 12.27 -18.42
N ALA A 122 -7.25 11.14 -19.10
CA ALA A 122 -6.45 11.12 -20.34
C ALA A 122 -7.19 11.69 -21.56
N SER A 123 -8.40 12.22 -21.38
CA SER A 123 -9.15 12.94 -22.41
C SER A 123 -8.39 14.15 -22.98
N SER A 124 -7.34 14.63 -22.29
CA SER A 124 -6.45 15.72 -22.72
C SER A 124 -5.20 15.27 -23.51
N GLY A 125 -5.11 14.01 -23.95
CA GLY A 125 -4.04 13.51 -24.81
C GLY A 125 -3.00 12.65 -24.09
N SER A 126 -1.96 12.21 -24.82
CA SER A 126 -0.96 11.29 -24.28
C SER A 126 -0.19 11.92 -23.10
N PRO A 127 0.19 11.18 -22.05
CA PRO A 127 0.92 11.74 -20.91
C PRO A 127 2.21 12.48 -21.30
N ILE A 128 2.91 11.98 -22.32
CA ILE A 128 4.12 12.61 -22.85
C ILE A 128 3.81 13.95 -23.52
N GLN A 129 2.66 14.10 -24.17
CA GLN A 129 2.26 15.38 -24.74
C GLN A 129 2.03 16.42 -23.65
N ARG A 130 1.41 16.04 -22.52
CA ARG A 130 1.27 16.93 -21.35
C ARG A 130 2.63 17.38 -20.81
N VAL A 131 3.61 16.48 -20.76
CA VAL A 131 4.99 16.82 -20.37
C VAL A 131 5.63 17.77 -21.38
N CYS A 132 5.44 17.56 -22.69
CA CYS A 132 5.93 18.48 -23.71
C CYS A 132 5.33 19.89 -23.55
N GLU A 133 4.02 19.99 -23.34
CA GLU A 133 3.30 21.25 -23.19
C GLU A 133 3.69 21.98 -21.91
N HIS A 134 3.81 21.26 -20.78
CA HIS A 134 4.15 21.87 -19.49
C HIS A 134 5.58 22.42 -19.45
N PHE A 135 6.55 21.68 -19.99
CA PHE A 135 7.96 22.10 -19.98
C PHE A 135 8.40 22.81 -21.25
N LEU A 136 7.51 22.97 -22.24
CA LEU A 136 7.81 23.51 -23.57
C LEU A 136 9.00 22.81 -24.23
N VAL A 137 9.01 21.48 -24.18
CA VAL A 137 10.07 20.63 -24.71
C VAL A 137 9.58 19.69 -25.80
N GLU A 138 10.50 19.26 -26.66
CA GLU A 138 10.23 18.21 -27.64
C GLU A 138 9.97 16.85 -26.98
N ARG A 139 9.28 15.96 -27.70
CA ARG A 139 8.96 14.59 -27.24
C ARG A 139 10.19 13.81 -26.79
N SER A 140 11.31 13.93 -27.51
CA SER A 140 12.57 13.23 -27.17
C SER A 140 13.12 13.68 -25.81
N SER A 141 12.97 14.96 -25.48
CA SER A 141 13.37 15.53 -24.19
C SER A 141 12.40 15.12 -23.09
N ALA A 142 11.09 15.13 -23.36
CA ALA A 142 10.07 14.64 -22.42
C ALA A 142 10.29 13.17 -22.02
N TYR A 143 10.57 12.29 -22.99
CA TYR A 143 10.90 10.89 -22.72
C TYR A 143 12.18 10.73 -21.88
N ARG A 144 13.21 11.52 -22.16
CA ARG A 144 14.46 11.52 -21.38
C ARG A 144 14.22 11.97 -19.94
N ARG A 145 13.49 13.07 -19.73
CA ARG A 145 13.13 13.56 -18.39
C ARG A 145 12.32 12.53 -17.61
N ARG A 146 11.30 11.91 -18.22
CA ARG A 146 10.54 10.81 -17.61
C ARG A 146 11.44 9.65 -17.22
N SER A 147 12.36 9.25 -18.10
CA SER A 147 13.28 8.15 -17.83
C SER A 147 14.24 8.49 -16.69
N ALA A 148 14.78 9.72 -16.66
CA ALA A 148 15.67 10.18 -15.61
C ALA A 148 14.97 10.27 -14.25
N ALA A 149 13.76 10.83 -14.19
CA ALA A 149 12.97 10.88 -12.97
C ALA A 149 12.68 9.48 -12.41
N LEU A 150 12.34 8.53 -13.29
CA LEU A 150 12.08 7.14 -12.87
C LEU A 150 13.34 6.44 -12.37
N GLU A 151 14.49 6.64 -13.03
CA GLU A 151 15.77 6.10 -12.58
C GLU A 151 16.20 6.70 -11.24
N HIS A 152 15.97 8.00 -11.05
CA HIS A 152 16.27 8.69 -9.80
C HIS A 152 15.43 8.10 -8.66
N LEU A 153 14.12 7.94 -8.86
CA LEU A 153 13.25 7.30 -7.87
C LEU A 153 13.66 5.85 -7.60
N ALA A 154 13.94 5.06 -8.63
CA ALA A 154 14.40 3.68 -8.47
C ALA A 154 15.72 3.60 -7.69
N THR A 155 16.62 4.56 -7.89
CA THR A 155 17.87 4.68 -7.13
C THR A 155 17.60 5.07 -5.67
N LEU A 156 16.68 5.98 -5.40
CA LEU A 156 16.32 6.36 -4.02
C LEU A 156 15.64 5.20 -3.26
N LEU A 157 14.87 4.36 -3.96
CA LEU A 157 14.16 3.23 -3.35
C LEU A 157 15.03 1.98 -3.18
N TYR A 158 15.91 1.69 -4.15
CA TYR A 158 16.62 0.42 -4.28
C TYR A 158 18.15 0.55 -4.44
N GLY A 159 18.67 1.77 -4.53
CA GLY A 159 20.10 2.04 -4.63
C GLY A 159 20.77 1.85 -3.29
N LYS A 160 21.27 0.64 -3.05
CA LYS A 160 22.40 0.37 -2.14
C LYS A 160 23.67 0.22 -2.95
#